data_AF-A0A959RI92-F1
#
_entry.id   AF-A0A959RI92-F1
#
_cell.length_a   1.000
_cell.length_b   1.000
_cell.length_c   1.000
_cell.angle_alpha   90.00
_cell.angle_beta   90.00
_cell.angle_gamma   90.00
#
_symmetry.space_group_name_H-M   'P 1'
#
loop_
_entity.id
_entity.type
_entity.pdbx_description
1 polymer ?
#
loop_
_entity_poly.entity_id
_entity_poly.type
_entity_poly.pdbx_seq_one_letter_code
_entity_poly.pdbx_strand_id
1 'polypeptide(L)'
;MKNVTLFLCILATFIFSGQCKSQETETLSEKNQTETKKNETTSGSDAQSALSPIIFIFDASGSMWDQIDGKTKMEIASEVLTKSVNDLPDDQKIGFVAYGHRAKGDCEDVEFLVDIENGTKQLVTQSLAGLKPLGNTPLAYSVMQVIDKLRSTKTKATIILVTDGNESCNGDLCEVVKAAKKEGIDFRLHIIGFGMKGSDTEQLQCSAIAGDGQYYDAADAAGLSEVLNQATTTTVDEPAGNLSLYSVVNGNAVDSYINIFKTGTKESVKSVRTYGDTVFVYLPAGTYDLTVNPLENSDISNVNITGVECFEEKVVHKTISFDGSKMTVNVTNNGEGWDAVVNIFEKGSNKSFASSRTYSKVIPFELNPGVYDIEITALVIEGKDRTHKIENVEVTGEGKNVEHNYQTGTALIGAKSGGELIDATVNIIDVSTGKSVASSRTYTKETSNPSKFILTTGDYEVIVKALKQNKGQIQKFNMTINGGDNFEKIVTY
;
A
#
# COMPACT_ATOMS: atom_id res chain seq x y z
N MET A 1 41.14 -14.78 -50.19
CA MET A 1 41.51 -14.67 -51.62
C MET A 1 40.57 -15.56 -52.44
N LYS A 2 40.68 -15.54 -53.78
CA LYS A 2 39.92 -16.38 -54.75
C LYS A 2 40.05 -17.88 -54.38
N ASN A 3 39.02 -18.73 -54.37
CA ASN A 3 38.00 -19.12 -55.37
C ASN A 3 38.49 -20.26 -56.32
N VAL A 4 37.56 -21.09 -56.84
CA VAL A 4 37.69 -22.15 -57.90
C VAL A 4 38.06 -23.60 -57.46
N THR A 5 37.54 -24.75 -57.98
CA THR A 5 36.26 -25.22 -58.64
C THR A 5 36.36 -26.75 -58.99
N LEU A 6 35.23 -27.41 -59.36
CA LEU A 6 35.07 -28.69 -60.15
C LEU A 6 35.20 -30.02 -59.35
N PHE A 7 34.54 -31.15 -59.68
CA PHE A 7 33.60 -31.64 -60.75
C PHE A 7 32.32 -32.27 -60.08
N LEU A 8 31.30 -32.97 -60.66
CA LEU A 8 30.87 -33.55 -61.97
C LEU A 8 29.30 -33.53 -61.97
N CYS A 9 28.49 -33.28 -63.02
CA CYS A 9 28.01 -34.16 -64.13
C CYS A 9 27.56 -35.59 -63.69
N ILE A 10 26.38 -36.16 -64.01
CA ILE A 10 25.51 -36.30 -65.23
C ILE A 10 24.07 -36.64 -64.73
N LEU A 11 22.89 -36.60 -65.39
CA LEU A 11 22.20 -35.97 -66.55
C LEU A 11 20.91 -36.82 -66.82
N ALA A 12 19.89 -36.26 -67.49
CA ALA A 12 18.63 -36.86 -68.03
C ALA A 12 17.41 -36.98 -67.07
N THR A 13 16.14 -36.55 -67.29
CA THR A 13 15.25 -35.93 -68.33
C THR A 13 14.04 -36.80 -68.74
N PHE A 14 12.83 -36.21 -68.64
CA PHE A 14 11.59 -36.49 -69.43
C PHE A 14 10.82 -37.84 -69.14
N ILE A 15 9.49 -38.01 -69.39
CA ILE A 15 8.42 -37.16 -69.98
C ILE A 15 6.96 -37.59 -69.55
N PHE A 16 6.01 -36.62 -69.50
CA PHE A 16 4.52 -36.68 -69.68
C PHE A 16 3.49 -37.46 -68.78
N SER A 17 2.40 -36.73 -68.42
CA SER A 17 0.93 -37.03 -68.47
C SER A 17 0.30 -38.31 -67.85
N GLY A 18 -0.98 -38.36 -67.44
CA GLY A 18 -2.04 -37.32 -67.33
C GLY A 18 -3.48 -37.90 -67.20
N GLN A 19 -4.42 -37.12 -66.62
CA GLN A 19 -5.91 -37.28 -66.61
C GLN A 19 -6.61 -38.54 -66.00
N CYS A 20 -7.02 -38.39 -64.73
CA CYS A 20 -8.41 -38.47 -64.19
C CYS A 20 -9.50 -39.39 -64.83
N LYS A 21 -10.06 -40.33 -64.02
CA LYS A 21 -11.48 -40.81 -63.91
C LYS A 21 -11.53 -42.06 -62.96
N SER A 22 -12.63 -42.49 -62.32
CA SER A 22 -13.90 -41.87 -61.83
C SER A 22 -14.74 -42.90 -61.02
N GLN A 23 -15.63 -42.44 -60.11
CA GLN A 23 -16.71 -43.20 -59.42
C GLN A 23 -16.23 -44.29 -58.42
N GLU A 24 -16.96 -44.71 -57.38
CA GLU A 24 -18.33 -44.40 -56.86
C GLU A 24 -18.27 -44.50 -55.31
N THR A 25 -18.49 -43.42 -54.54
CA THR A 25 -19.73 -43.10 -53.79
C THR A 25 -20.49 -44.24 -53.10
N GLU A 26 -20.41 -44.27 -51.77
CA GLU A 26 -21.61 -44.32 -50.91
C GLU A 26 -21.40 -43.37 -49.71
N THR A 27 -22.48 -42.81 -49.15
CA THR A 27 -22.45 -41.66 -48.22
C THR A 27 -22.95 -42.06 -46.82
N LEU A 28 -22.44 -41.47 -45.73
CA LEU A 28 -22.94 -40.18 -45.23
C LEU A 28 -21.94 -39.40 -44.37
N SER A 29 -21.97 -38.07 -44.53
CA SER A 29 -21.38 -37.03 -43.69
C SER A 29 -22.31 -36.72 -42.48
N GLU A 30 -21.97 -35.94 -41.45
CA GLU A 30 -21.36 -34.59 -41.42
C GLU A 30 -20.55 -34.36 -40.12
N LYS A 31 -19.30 -33.85 -40.21
CA LYS A 31 -18.85 -32.43 -39.98
C LYS A 31 -18.84 -32.01 -38.49
N ASN A 32 -17.96 -31.14 -37.97
CA ASN A 32 -16.96 -30.16 -38.46
C ASN A 32 -15.87 -30.01 -37.34
N GLN A 33 -14.70 -29.36 -37.45
CA GLN A 33 -14.06 -28.63 -38.56
C GLN A 33 -12.52 -28.62 -38.40
N THR A 34 -11.84 -29.07 -39.45
CA THR A 34 -10.57 -28.58 -40.02
C THR A 34 -9.70 -27.57 -39.23
N GLU A 35 -8.52 -28.01 -38.78
CA GLU A 35 -7.38 -27.12 -38.47
C GLU A 35 -6.83 -26.42 -39.73
N THR A 36 -6.16 -25.28 -39.59
CA THR A 36 -5.34 -24.69 -40.66
C THR A 36 -3.98 -24.27 -40.12
N LYS A 37 -2.90 -24.84 -40.68
CA LYS A 37 -1.52 -24.55 -40.27
C LYS A 37 -1.11 -23.11 -40.59
N LYS A 38 -0.32 -22.52 -39.70
CA LYS A 38 0.79 -21.64 -40.06
C LYS A 38 2.06 -22.10 -39.34
N ASN A 39 3.20 -21.94 -39.99
CA ASN A 39 4.49 -22.34 -39.45
C ASN A 39 5.01 -21.25 -38.51
N GLU A 40 5.69 -21.65 -37.43
CA GLU A 40 6.77 -20.85 -36.87
C GLU A 40 7.90 -21.80 -36.43
N THR A 41 9.15 -21.30 -36.42
CA THR A 41 10.36 -22.14 -36.34
C THR A 41 10.93 -22.18 -34.93
N THR A 42 11.36 -23.36 -34.49
CA THR A 42 11.78 -23.66 -33.12
C THR A 42 13.00 -22.85 -32.65
N SER A 43 12.90 -22.19 -31.49
CA SER A 43 14.04 -21.69 -30.72
C SER A 43 13.62 -21.42 -29.27
N GLY A 44 14.37 -21.94 -28.30
CA GLY A 44 14.14 -21.74 -26.86
C GLY A 44 13.11 -22.69 -26.27
N SER A 45 13.50 -23.36 -25.18
CA SER A 45 12.60 -24.16 -24.35
C SER A 45 12.46 -23.48 -22.99
N ASP A 46 11.25 -23.07 -22.63
CA ASP A 46 10.95 -22.64 -21.26
C ASP A 46 11.05 -23.85 -20.33
N ALA A 47 12.18 -23.97 -19.63
CA ALA A 47 12.29 -24.85 -18.49
C ALA A 47 11.55 -24.19 -17.32
N GLN A 48 10.30 -24.59 -17.10
CA GLN A 48 9.50 -24.18 -15.94
C GLN A 48 10.32 -24.48 -14.67
N SER A 49 10.77 -23.44 -13.97
CA SER A 49 11.62 -23.59 -12.80
C SER A 49 10.87 -24.34 -11.71
N ALA A 50 11.38 -25.50 -11.30
CA ALA A 50 10.83 -26.24 -10.17
C ALA A 50 10.99 -25.42 -8.88
N LEU A 51 9.97 -25.45 -8.02
CA LEU A 51 9.98 -24.77 -6.73
C LEU A 51 11.13 -25.28 -5.84
N SER A 52 11.80 -24.37 -5.15
CA SER A 52 12.80 -24.76 -4.15
C SER A 52 12.11 -25.48 -2.98
N PRO A 53 12.74 -26.53 -2.41
CA PRO A 53 12.17 -27.21 -1.25
C PRO A 53 11.90 -26.30 -0.05
N ILE A 54 10.87 -26.64 0.72
CA ILE A 54 10.60 -26.09 2.04
C ILE A 54 11.00 -27.14 3.08
N ILE A 55 11.76 -26.77 4.10
CA ILE A 55 12.21 -27.65 5.18
C ILE A 55 11.67 -27.10 6.49
N PHE A 56 10.73 -27.82 7.09
CA PHE A 56 10.22 -27.48 8.41
C PHE A 56 11.13 -28.08 9.48
N ILE A 57 11.56 -27.26 10.43
CA ILE A 57 12.22 -27.69 11.67
C ILE A 57 11.23 -27.44 12.80
N PHE A 58 10.92 -28.47 13.59
CA PHE A 58 9.79 -28.43 14.52
C PHE A 58 10.18 -28.83 15.94
N ASP A 59 9.72 -28.01 16.88
CA ASP A 59 9.96 -28.18 18.30
C ASP A 59 9.12 -29.30 18.92
N ALA A 60 9.81 -30.26 19.52
CA ALA A 60 9.25 -31.27 20.40
C ALA A 60 10.10 -31.38 21.68
N SER A 61 10.65 -30.26 22.14
CA SER A 61 11.25 -30.13 23.46
C SER A 61 10.18 -30.20 24.58
N GLY A 62 10.62 -30.25 25.83
CA GLY A 62 9.73 -30.42 26.97
C GLY A 62 8.73 -29.28 27.22
N SER A 63 9.00 -28.06 26.75
CA SER A 63 8.13 -26.88 26.93
C SER A 63 6.84 -26.94 26.10
N MET A 64 6.86 -27.68 24.99
CA MET A 64 5.68 -27.89 24.13
C MET A 64 4.53 -28.69 24.81
N TRP A 65 4.70 -29.14 26.07
CA TRP A 65 3.62 -29.61 26.96
C TRP A 65 2.77 -28.49 27.57
N ASP A 66 3.27 -27.25 27.62
CA ASP A 66 2.51 -26.09 28.12
C ASP A 66 1.19 -25.92 27.35
N GLN A 67 0.21 -25.30 28.00
CA GLN A 67 -1.13 -25.16 27.42
C GLN A 67 -1.49 -23.74 27.00
N ILE A 68 -2.17 -23.64 25.86
CA ILE A 68 -2.86 -22.45 25.37
C ILE A 68 -4.34 -22.84 25.21
N ASP A 69 -5.24 -22.12 25.88
CA ASP A 69 -6.70 -22.35 25.89
C ASP A 69 -7.15 -23.81 26.14
N GLY A 70 -6.35 -24.56 26.90
CA GLY A 70 -6.63 -25.94 27.33
C GLY A 70 -6.17 -27.04 26.37
N LYS A 71 -5.57 -26.71 25.22
CA LYS A 71 -4.76 -27.65 24.42
C LYS A 71 -3.27 -27.44 24.73
N THR A 72 -2.45 -28.46 24.53
CA THR A 72 -0.99 -28.30 24.55
C THR A 72 -0.50 -27.52 23.33
N LYS A 73 0.64 -26.83 23.46
CA LYS A 73 1.34 -26.18 22.34
C LYS A 73 1.64 -27.21 21.23
N MET A 74 2.09 -28.41 21.59
CA MET A 74 2.33 -29.53 20.67
C MET A 74 1.10 -29.87 19.82
N GLU A 75 -0.08 -30.04 20.43
CA GLU A 75 -1.32 -30.34 19.70
C GLU A 75 -1.69 -29.22 18.73
N ILE A 76 -1.65 -27.96 19.19
CA ILE A 76 -1.97 -26.80 18.34
C ILE A 76 -1.00 -26.69 17.17
N ALA A 77 0.31 -26.73 17.43
CA ALA A 77 1.32 -26.58 16.39
C ALA A 77 1.29 -27.74 15.38
N SER A 78 1.01 -28.96 15.84
CA SER A 78 0.84 -30.12 14.97
C SER A 78 -0.42 -30.03 14.10
N GLU A 79 -1.56 -29.58 14.65
CA GLU A 79 -2.79 -29.35 13.89
C GLU A 79 -2.60 -28.28 12.81
N VAL A 80 -1.99 -27.13 13.17
CA VAL A 80 -1.82 -26.00 12.25
C VAL A 80 -0.77 -26.29 11.19
N LEU A 81 0.38 -26.88 11.55
CA LEU A 81 1.40 -27.25 10.56
C LEU A 81 0.89 -28.37 9.64
N THR A 82 0.11 -29.33 10.16
CA THR A 82 -0.57 -30.34 9.33
C THR A 82 -1.47 -29.69 8.29
N LYS A 83 -2.20 -28.64 8.63
CA LYS A 83 -3.01 -27.90 7.67
C LYS A 83 -2.14 -27.17 6.64
N SER A 84 -1.17 -26.37 7.08
CA SER A 84 -0.28 -25.59 6.20
C SER A 84 0.47 -26.49 5.19
N VAL A 85 0.98 -27.65 5.62
CA VAL A 85 1.62 -28.65 4.76
C VAL A 85 0.68 -29.21 3.69
N ASN A 86 -0.61 -29.39 3.99
CA ASN A 86 -1.59 -29.85 3.02
C ASN A 86 -1.97 -28.76 2.01
N ASP A 87 -2.06 -27.51 2.45
CA ASP A 87 -2.42 -26.33 1.64
C ASP A 87 -1.33 -25.88 0.65
N LEU A 88 -0.09 -26.40 0.76
CA LEU A 88 1.01 -26.18 -0.21
C LEU A 88 0.69 -26.72 -1.62
N PRO A 89 1.43 -26.30 -2.68
CA PRO A 89 1.37 -26.94 -4.00
C PRO A 89 1.71 -28.45 -3.97
N ASP A 90 1.20 -29.22 -4.93
CA ASP A 90 1.47 -30.67 -5.01
C ASP A 90 2.86 -31.02 -5.59
N ASP A 91 3.51 -30.08 -6.28
CA ASP A 91 4.89 -30.17 -6.76
C ASP A 91 5.92 -29.59 -5.76
N GLN A 92 5.45 -29.01 -4.65
CA GLN A 92 6.32 -28.51 -3.58
C GLN A 92 7.03 -29.66 -2.87
N LYS A 93 8.36 -29.66 -2.95
CA LYS A 93 9.20 -30.59 -2.15
C LYS A 93 9.24 -30.14 -0.69
N ILE A 94 9.12 -31.10 0.23
CA ILE A 94 9.04 -30.83 1.68
C ILE A 94 10.00 -31.72 2.45
N GLY A 95 10.90 -31.13 3.22
CA GLY A 95 11.67 -31.81 4.28
C GLY A 95 11.06 -31.58 5.66
N PHE A 96 11.27 -32.52 6.59
CA PHE A 96 10.81 -32.39 7.98
C PHE A 96 11.86 -32.88 8.96
N VAL A 97 12.22 -31.99 9.88
CA VAL A 97 13.15 -32.22 10.99
C VAL A 97 12.42 -31.94 12.30
N ALA A 98 12.61 -32.80 13.30
CA ALA A 98 12.13 -32.54 14.66
C ALA A 98 13.25 -32.75 15.69
N TYR A 99 13.23 -31.99 16.79
CA TYR A 99 14.20 -32.09 17.87
C TYR A 99 13.56 -32.30 19.25
N GLY A 100 14.30 -32.90 20.17
CA GLY A 100 13.88 -33.19 21.54
C GLY A 100 12.80 -34.29 21.68
N HIS A 101 12.40 -34.92 20.58
CA HIS A 101 11.21 -35.79 20.56
C HIS A 101 11.43 -37.23 21.06
N ARG A 102 12.66 -37.61 21.42
CA ARG A 102 13.05 -38.99 21.78
C ARG A 102 13.71 -39.09 23.15
N ALA A 103 14.57 -38.14 23.51
CA ALA A 103 15.47 -38.26 24.66
C ALA A 103 15.46 -37.01 25.55
N LYS A 104 15.23 -37.20 26.86
CA LYS A 104 15.24 -36.10 27.83
C LYS A 104 16.66 -35.71 28.22
N GLY A 105 16.99 -34.42 28.12
CA GLY A 105 18.31 -33.89 28.47
C GLY A 105 19.38 -34.08 27.38
N ASP A 106 19.01 -34.65 26.24
CA ASP A 106 19.89 -34.85 25.10
C ASP A 106 19.90 -33.60 24.20
N CYS A 107 21.09 -33.18 23.79
CA CYS A 107 21.33 -32.04 22.91
C CYS A 107 21.69 -32.45 21.48
N GLU A 108 21.93 -33.74 21.24
CA GLU A 108 22.09 -34.32 19.90
C GLU A 108 20.76 -34.90 19.36
N ASP A 109 19.66 -34.82 20.14
CA ASP A 109 18.33 -35.31 19.77
C ASP A 109 17.66 -34.47 18.67
N VAL A 110 18.13 -34.67 17.44
CA VAL A 110 17.58 -34.13 16.18
C VAL A 110 17.34 -35.30 15.22
N GLU A 111 16.27 -35.25 14.42
CA GLU A 111 16.00 -36.26 13.39
C GLU A 111 15.42 -35.66 12.12
N PHE A 112 15.99 -36.04 10.97
CA PHE A 112 15.32 -35.94 9.66
C PHE A 112 14.27 -37.05 9.55
N LEU A 113 13.05 -36.75 9.97
CA LEU A 113 11.91 -37.65 9.84
C LEU A 113 11.43 -37.75 8.38
N VAL A 114 11.65 -36.70 7.59
CA VAL A 114 11.40 -36.69 6.13
C VAL A 114 12.55 -36.01 5.39
N ASP A 115 13.22 -36.75 4.52
CA ASP A 115 14.28 -36.23 3.64
C ASP A 115 13.71 -35.46 2.44
N ILE A 116 14.41 -34.40 2.03
CA ILE A 116 14.07 -33.44 0.98
C ILE A 116 13.79 -34.12 -0.37
N GLU A 117 14.52 -35.20 -0.67
CA GLU A 117 14.47 -35.87 -1.99
C GLU A 117 13.19 -36.69 -2.21
N ASN A 118 12.62 -37.26 -1.15
CA ASN A 118 11.51 -38.21 -1.21
C ASN A 118 10.29 -37.76 -0.37
N GLY A 119 10.32 -36.54 0.16
CA GLY A 119 9.33 -36.03 1.09
C GLY A 119 7.98 -35.73 0.45
N THR A 120 6.92 -36.04 1.19
CA THR A 120 5.53 -35.83 0.77
C THR A 120 4.70 -35.29 1.93
N LYS A 121 3.62 -34.55 1.60
CA LYS A 121 2.62 -34.06 2.58
C LYS A 121 2.16 -35.16 3.55
N GLN A 122 1.98 -36.38 3.05
CA GLN A 122 1.57 -37.53 3.85
C GLN A 122 2.66 -37.98 4.85
N LEU A 123 3.93 -38.05 4.44
CA LEU A 123 5.01 -38.45 5.34
C LEU A 123 5.22 -37.43 6.48
N VAL A 124 5.13 -36.14 6.17
CA VAL A 124 5.28 -35.05 7.16
C VAL A 124 4.14 -35.10 8.19
N THR A 125 2.89 -35.23 7.73
CA THR A 125 1.72 -35.30 8.62
C THR A 125 1.65 -36.58 9.44
N GLN A 126 2.12 -37.71 8.90
CA GLN A 126 2.31 -38.95 9.68
C GLN A 126 3.43 -38.81 10.73
N SER A 127 4.51 -38.10 10.40
CA SER A 127 5.63 -37.86 11.34
C SER A 127 5.21 -36.97 12.51
N LEU A 128 4.50 -35.86 12.23
CA LEU A 128 3.94 -34.96 13.25
C LEU A 128 3.08 -35.71 14.28
N ALA A 129 2.17 -36.58 13.80
CA ALA A 129 1.30 -37.37 14.66
C ALA A 129 2.04 -38.40 15.57
N GLY A 130 3.33 -38.66 15.32
CA GLY A 130 4.17 -39.53 16.15
C GLY A 130 4.98 -38.81 17.23
N LEU A 131 5.10 -37.48 17.17
CA LEU A 131 5.97 -36.70 18.07
C LEU A 131 5.49 -36.69 19.51
N LYS A 132 6.45 -36.50 20.44
CA LYS A 132 6.19 -36.39 21.89
C LYS A 132 7.12 -35.33 22.47
N PRO A 133 6.61 -34.32 23.20
CA PRO A 133 7.47 -33.32 23.83
C PRO A 133 8.24 -33.95 25.00
N LEU A 134 9.57 -33.99 24.94
CA LEU A 134 10.40 -34.72 25.93
C LEU A 134 11.75 -34.07 26.28
N GLY A 135 12.43 -33.49 25.29
CA GLY A 135 13.85 -33.17 25.33
C GLY A 135 14.20 -31.70 25.52
N ASN A 136 15.43 -31.36 25.13
CA ASN A 136 15.93 -29.98 25.11
C ASN A 136 15.60 -29.29 23.77
N THR A 137 16.06 -28.05 23.62
CA THR A 137 15.80 -27.16 22.48
C THR A 137 17.13 -26.83 21.75
N PRO A 138 17.76 -27.79 21.05
CA PRO A 138 19.05 -27.60 20.38
C PRO A 138 18.89 -26.89 19.02
N LEU A 139 18.53 -25.60 19.04
CA LEU A 139 18.20 -24.82 17.85
C LEU A 139 19.36 -24.73 16.85
N ALA A 140 20.54 -24.33 17.31
CA ALA A 140 21.72 -24.12 16.47
C ALA A 140 22.18 -25.43 15.82
N TYR A 141 22.15 -26.54 16.57
CA TYR A 141 22.49 -27.87 16.06
C TYR A 141 21.44 -28.37 15.05
N SER A 142 20.14 -28.14 15.30
CA SER A 142 19.06 -28.50 14.38
C SER A 142 19.17 -27.78 13.03
N VAL A 143 19.44 -26.47 13.06
CA VAL A 143 19.64 -25.66 11.85
C VAL A 143 20.96 -25.99 11.16
N MET A 144 22.04 -26.28 11.91
CA MET A 144 23.31 -26.77 11.35
C MET A 144 23.12 -28.09 10.59
N GLN A 145 22.36 -29.05 11.13
CA GLN A 145 22.07 -30.32 10.44
C GLN A 145 21.33 -30.12 9.11
N VAL A 146 20.42 -29.13 9.02
CA VAL A 146 19.79 -28.74 7.74
C VAL A 146 20.79 -28.08 6.80
N ILE A 147 21.60 -27.13 7.30
CA ILE A 147 22.65 -26.45 6.52
C ILE A 147 23.66 -27.45 5.95
N ASP A 148 24.06 -28.47 6.71
CA ASP A 148 24.99 -29.52 6.28
C ASP A 148 24.40 -30.40 5.17
N LYS A 149 23.10 -30.71 5.25
CA LYS A 149 22.34 -31.39 4.18
C LYS A 149 22.23 -30.53 2.91
N LEU A 150 22.01 -29.22 3.05
CA LEU A 150 22.00 -28.29 1.90
C LEU A 150 23.40 -28.15 1.28
N ARG A 151 24.45 -27.98 2.10
CA ARG A 151 25.86 -27.90 1.65
C ARG A 151 26.30 -29.14 0.87
N SER A 152 25.95 -30.33 1.38
CA SER A 152 26.33 -31.61 0.76
C SER A 152 25.57 -31.91 -0.54
N THR A 153 24.28 -31.58 -0.61
CA THR A 153 23.45 -31.76 -1.82
C THR A 153 23.57 -30.63 -2.84
N LYS A 154 24.06 -29.45 -2.42
CA LYS A 154 24.01 -28.18 -3.16
C LYS A 154 22.60 -27.75 -3.55
N THR A 155 21.63 -28.10 -2.70
CA THR A 155 20.22 -27.70 -2.85
C THR A 155 20.03 -26.34 -2.20
N LYS A 156 19.29 -25.44 -2.86
CA LYS A 156 18.75 -24.24 -2.20
C LYS A 156 17.37 -24.52 -1.61
N ALA A 157 17.05 -23.96 -0.44
CA ALA A 157 15.78 -24.26 0.25
C ALA A 157 15.28 -23.12 1.13
N THR A 158 13.96 -23.09 1.38
CA THR A 158 13.37 -22.28 2.44
C THR A 158 13.31 -23.14 3.71
N ILE A 159 13.88 -22.66 4.82
CA ILE A 159 13.83 -23.30 6.13
C ILE A 159 12.79 -22.55 6.97
N ILE A 160 11.87 -23.28 7.59
CA ILE A 160 10.85 -22.72 8.49
C ILE A 160 10.98 -23.42 9.84
N LEU A 161 11.60 -22.74 10.80
CA LEU A 161 11.76 -23.20 12.18
C LEU A 161 10.53 -22.76 13.00
N VAL A 162 9.87 -23.69 13.67
CA VAL A 162 8.79 -23.42 14.65
C VAL A 162 9.31 -23.84 16.03
N THR A 163 9.32 -22.92 17.00
CA THR A 163 9.80 -23.17 18.38
C THR A 163 8.97 -22.44 19.43
N ASP A 164 8.94 -22.97 20.66
CA ASP A 164 8.29 -22.33 21.81
C ASP A 164 9.27 -21.85 22.89
N GLY A 165 10.57 -21.89 22.61
CA GLY A 165 11.63 -21.59 23.56
C GLY A 165 12.94 -21.15 22.91
N ASN A 166 13.91 -20.81 23.76
CA ASN A 166 15.25 -20.43 23.33
C ASN A 166 16.21 -21.63 23.37
N GLU A 167 17.36 -21.46 22.70
CA GLU A 167 18.48 -22.39 22.72
C GLU A 167 18.87 -22.81 24.15
N SER A 168 18.73 -24.10 24.46
CA SER A 168 19.01 -24.66 25.80
C SER A 168 20.20 -25.62 25.83
N CYS A 169 20.92 -25.75 24.72
CA CYS A 169 22.08 -26.63 24.55
C CYS A 169 23.41 -25.87 24.33
N ASN A 170 23.45 -24.57 24.61
CA ASN A 170 24.63 -23.69 24.51
C ASN A 170 25.13 -23.45 23.06
N GLY A 171 24.26 -23.62 22.07
CA GLY A 171 24.54 -23.21 20.69
C GLY A 171 24.54 -21.68 20.51
N ASP A 172 25.03 -21.22 19.36
CA ASP A 172 24.69 -19.89 18.84
C ASP A 172 24.08 -20.00 17.45
N LEU A 173 22.75 -19.90 17.39
CA LEU A 173 22.01 -20.03 16.14
C LEU A 173 22.37 -18.91 15.15
N CYS A 174 22.63 -17.68 15.63
CA CYS A 174 22.84 -16.56 14.73
C CYS A 174 24.22 -16.65 14.06
N GLU A 175 25.26 -17.03 14.81
CA GLU A 175 26.59 -17.26 14.24
C GLU A 175 26.64 -18.49 13.32
N VAL A 176 25.89 -19.56 13.61
CA VAL A 176 25.73 -20.71 12.67
C VAL A 176 25.14 -20.25 11.34
N VAL A 177 24.06 -19.46 11.36
CA VAL A 177 23.40 -18.96 10.15
C VAL A 177 24.29 -17.98 9.37
N LYS A 178 24.93 -17.02 10.06
CA LYS A 178 25.92 -16.10 9.46
C LYS A 178 27.08 -16.84 8.79
N ALA A 179 27.61 -17.88 9.43
CA ALA A 179 28.71 -18.68 8.87
C ALA A 179 28.29 -19.39 7.57
N ALA A 180 27.13 -20.06 7.58
CA ALA A 180 26.58 -20.74 6.41
C ALA A 180 26.31 -19.81 5.23
N LYS A 181 25.78 -18.61 5.50
CA LYS A 181 25.56 -17.57 4.49
C LYS A 181 26.86 -17.02 3.92
N LYS A 182 27.88 -16.84 4.76
CA LYS A 182 29.23 -16.44 4.36
C LYS A 182 29.97 -17.51 3.55
N GLU A 183 29.63 -18.79 3.72
CA GLU A 183 30.07 -19.89 2.85
C GLU A 183 29.36 -19.91 1.48
N GLY A 184 28.33 -19.08 1.27
CA GLY A 184 27.56 -19.04 0.04
C GLY A 184 26.50 -20.15 -0.06
N ILE A 185 26.04 -20.69 1.07
CA ILE A 185 24.93 -21.64 1.09
C ILE A 185 23.62 -20.86 0.89
N ASP A 186 22.90 -21.21 -0.16
CA ASP A 186 21.67 -20.53 -0.59
C ASP A 186 20.46 -21.11 0.14
N PHE A 187 19.93 -20.38 1.12
CA PHE A 187 18.71 -20.73 1.84
C PHE A 187 18.00 -19.47 2.34
N ARG A 188 16.70 -19.57 2.67
CA ARG A 188 15.99 -18.52 3.43
C ARG A 188 15.52 -19.10 4.75
N LEU A 189 15.89 -18.51 5.89
CA LEU A 189 15.46 -18.99 7.21
C LEU A 189 14.38 -18.09 7.82
N HIS A 190 13.17 -18.63 7.92
CA HIS A 190 12.09 -18.08 8.74
C HIS A 190 12.06 -18.75 10.11
N ILE A 191 11.77 -17.98 11.15
CA ILE A 191 11.63 -18.50 12.53
C ILE A 191 10.29 -18.04 13.09
N ILE A 192 9.51 -18.97 13.62
CA ILE A 192 8.21 -18.72 14.24
C ILE A 192 8.31 -19.07 15.72
N GLY A 193 8.30 -18.04 16.57
CA GLY A 193 8.16 -18.18 18.01
C GLY A 193 6.70 -18.36 18.40
N PHE A 194 6.34 -19.54 18.89
CA PHE A 194 4.97 -19.94 19.20
C PHE A 194 4.72 -19.94 20.72
N GLY A 195 3.81 -19.08 21.18
CA GLY A 195 3.47 -18.94 22.60
C GLY A 195 4.57 -18.31 23.48
N MET A 196 5.61 -17.72 22.88
CA MET A 196 6.84 -17.24 23.55
C MET A 196 6.70 -15.92 24.33
N LYS A 197 5.51 -15.59 24.84
CA LYS A 197 5.18 -14.27 25.42
C LYS A 197 6.14 -13.84 26.54
N GLY A 198 6.92 -12.79 26.29
CA GLY A 198 7.87 -12.23 27.24
C GLY A 198 9.25 -12.92 27.25
N SER A 199 9.53 -13.80 26.29
CA SER A 199 10.87 -14.35 26.07
C SER A 199 11.79 -13.31 25.43
N ASP A 200 13.08 -13.39 25.73
CA ASP A 200 14.11 -12.76 24.91
C ASP A 200 14.14 -13.44 23.54
N THR A 201 14.07 -12.65 22.45
CA THR A 201 14.02 -13.16 21.07
C THR A 201 15.15 -12.61 20.19
N GLU A 202 16.11 -11.85 20.76
CA GLU A 202 17.17 -11.15 20.00
C GLU A 202 17.97 -12.14 19.13
N GLN A 203 18.33 -13.31 19.66
CA GLN A 203 19.06 -14.33 18.90
C GLN A 203 18.21 -14.91 17.76
N LEU A 204 16.89 -15.08 17.93
CA LEU A 204 16.01 -15.60 16.89
C LEU A 204 15.82 -14.57 15.76
N GLN A 205 15.61 -13.30 16.13
CA GLN A 205 15.53 -12.19 15.17
C GLN A 205 16.84 -12.04 14.38
N CYS A 206 17.98 -12.01 15.09
CA CYS A 206 19.33 -12.03 14.50
C CYS A 206 19.49 -13.18 13.49
N SER A 207 19.03 -14.39 13.85
CA SER A 207 19.17 -15.59 13.01
C SER A 207 18.30 -15.54 11.76
N ALA A 208 17.05 -15.09 11.87
CA ALA A 208 16.16 -14.96 10.72
C ALA A 208 16.65 -13.88 9.74
N ILE A 209 17.10 -12.72 10.26
CA ILE A 209 17.68 -11.63 9.46
C ILE A 209 18.96 -12.09 8.76
N ALA A 210 19.88 -12.74 9.49
CA ALA A 210 21.09 -13.30 8.89
C ALA A 210 20.76 -14.37 7.83
N GLY A 211 19.63 -15.07 7.98
CA GLY A 211 19.10 -16.06 7.06
C GLY A 211 18.38 -15.50 5.83
N ASP A 212 18.37 -14.18 5.60
CA ASP A 212 17.55 -13.48 4.59
C ASP A 212 16.03 -13.79 4.68
N GLY A 213 15.53 -14.12 5.87
CA GLY A 213 14.12 -14.39 6.15
C GLY A 213 13.55 -13.46 7.23
N GLN A 214 12.52 -13.92 7.94
CA GLN A 214 11.78 -13.11 8.93
C GLN A 214 11.55 -13.91 10.24
N TYR A 215 11.57 -13.20 11.36
CA TYR A 215 11.07 -13.70 12.64
C TYR A 215 9.59 -13.37 12.78
N TYR A 216 8.81 -14.32 13.29
CA TYR A 216 7.38 -14.20 13.51
C TYR A 216 7.01 -14.59 14.93
N ASP A 217 6.29 -13.73 15.66
CA ASP A 217 5.62 -14.12 16.90
C ASP A 217 4.18 -14.60 16.61
N ALA A 218 3.82 -15.75 17.20
CA ALA A 218 2.51 -16.39 17.12
C ALA A 218 1.98 -16.71 18.53
N ALA A 219 1.05 -15.89 19.01
CA ALA A 219 0.49 -16.00 20.36
C ALA A 219 -0.49 -17.17 20.58
N ASP A 220 -1.08 -17.71 19.50
CA ASP A 220 -2.17 -18.70 19.51
C ASP A 220 -2.27 -19.43 18.15
N ALA A 221 -3.25 -20.34 18.03
CA ALA A 221 -3.49 -21.15 16.84
C ALA A 221 -3.81 -20.36 15.55
N ALA A 222 -4.48 -19.21 15.67
CA ALA A 222 -4.84 -18.37 14.53
C ALA A 222 -3.60 -17.59 14.05
N GLY A 223 -2.86 -16.98 14.98
CA GLY A 223 -1.59 -16.33 14.68
C GLY A 223 -0.58 -17.30 14.05
N LEU A 224 -0.47 -18.53 14.57
CA LEU A 224 0.40 -19.56 14.00
C LEU A 224 -0.02 -19.94 12.57
N SER A 225 -1.33 -20.03 12.29
CA SER A 225 -1.82 -20.34 10.94
C SER A 225 -1.60 -19.20 9.95
N GLU A 226 -1.56 -17.95 10.40
CA GLU A 226 -1.27 -16.80 9.57
C GLU A 226 0.22 -16.76 9.20
N VAL A 227 1.12 -16.83 10.18
CA VAL A 227 2.56 -16.68 9.94
C VAL A 227 3.16 -17.86 9.18
N LEU A 228 2.62 -19.09 9.35
CA LEU A 228 3.02 -20.23 8.51
C LEU A 228 2.65 -20.01 7.03
N ASN A 229 1.51 -19.39 6.74
CA ASN A 229 1.11 -19.07 5.37
C ASN A 229 1.96 -17.93 4.76
N GLN A 230 2.42 -16.96 5.58
CA GLN A 230 3.37 -15.93 5.15
C GLN A 230 4.78 -16.52 4.91
N ALA A 231 5.27 -17.38 5.81
CA ALA A 231 6.60 -18.00 5.71
C ALA A 231 6.70 -18.98 4.52
N THR A 232 5.65 -19.76 4.25
CA THR A 232 5.61 -20.71 3.12
C THR A 232 5.48 -20.04 1.75
N THR A 233 4.97 -18.81 1.68
CA THR A 233 4.92 -18.02 0.43
C THR A 233 6.17 -17.17 0.21
N THR A 234 6.82 -16.71 1.29
CA THR A 234 8.03 -15.88 1.25
C THR A 234 9.31 -16.73 1.04
N THR A 235 9.36 -17.52 -0.03
CA THR A 235 10.40 -18.56 -0.27
C THR A 235 11.77 -18.00 -0.66
N VAL A 236 12.81 -18.85 -0.65
CA VAL A 236 14.16 -18.57 -1.21
C VAL A 236 14.16 -18.28 -2.73
N ASP A 237 13.04 -18.50 -3.42
CA ASP A 237 12.89 -18.13 -4.84
C ASP A 237 12.49 -16.65 -5.03
N GLU A 238 12.02 -15.95 -3.99
CA GLU A 238 11.80 -14.50 -4.05
C GLU A 238 13.12 -13.72 -3.88
N PRO A 239 13.36 -12.66 -4.66
CA PRO A 239 14.49 -11.75 -4.47
C PRO A 239 14.55 -11.11 -3.07
N ALA A 240 15.67 -10.43 -2.78
CA ALA A 240 15.80 -9.61 -1.57
C ALA A 240 14.78 -8.45 -1.57
N GLY A 241 14.33 -8.04 -0.38
CA GLY A 241 13.27 -7.04 -0.24
C GLY A 241 13.68 -5.66 -0.73
N ASN A 242 12.96 -5.13 -1.72
CA ASN A 242 13.17 -3.81 -2.32
C ASN A 242 12.27 -2.71 -1.72
N LEU A 243 11.44 -3.02 -0.73
CA LEU A 243 10.70 -2.07 0.08
C LEU A 243 10.96 -2.37 1.56
N SER A 244 11.52 -1.41 2.31
CA SER A 244 11.67 -1.53 3.77
C SER A 244 10.64 -0.64 4.48
N LEU A 245 9.92 -1.24 5.43
CA LEU A 245 8.81 -0.60 6.15
C LEU A 245 9.12 -0.61 7.65
N TYR A 246 9.08 0.57 8.28
CA TYR A 246 9.35 0.73 9.71
C TYR A 246 8.31 1.68 10.34
N SER A 247 7.65 1.25 11.41
CA SER A 247 6.55 1.98 12.05
C SER A 247 6.97 2.66 13.34
N VAL A 248 6.52 3.91 13.57
CA VAL A 248 6.85 4.68 14.78
C VAL A 248 5.67 5.44 15.40
N VAL A 249 5.72 5.58 16.73
CA VAL A 249 4.86 6.43 17.57
C VAL A 249 5.75 7.26 18.50
N ASN A 250 5.63 8.57 18.43
CA ASN A 250 6.45 9.57 19.13
C ASN A 250 7.96 9.31 18.97
N GLY A 251 8.37 8.85 17.78
CA GLY A 251 9.75 8.46 17.45
C GLY A 251 10.23 7.10 17.98
N ASN A 252 9.42 6.39 18.77
CA ASN A 252 9.71 5.03 19.22
C ASN A 252 9.14 4.03 18.20
N ALA A 253 9.73 2.84 18.08
CA ALA A 253 9.15 1.78 17.26
C ALA A 253 7.76 1.38 17.78
N VAL A 254 6.87 0.95 16.87
CA VAL A 254 5.58 0.33 17.22
C VAL A 254 5.30 -0.85 16.31
N ASP A 255 4.74 -1.94 16.82
CA ASP A 255 4.29 -3.03 15.96
C ASP A 255 3.04 -2.66 15.15
N SER A 256 2.96 -3.17 13.93
CA SER A 256 2.02 -2.78 12.88
C SER A 256 1.78 -3.92 11.90
N TYR A 257 0.52 -4.03 11.47
CA TYR A 257 0.10 -4.90 10.38
C TYR A 257 -0.16 -4.09 9.11
N ILE A 258 0.56 -4.42 8.06
CA ILE A 258 0.58 -3.69 6.78
C ILE A 258 -0.03 -4.57 5.69
N ASN A 259 -1.10 -4.07 5.07
CA ASN A 259 -1.63 -4.65 3.83
C ASN A 259 -1.15 -3.80 2.65
N ILE A 260 -0.60 -4.44 1.63
CA ILE A 260 -0.06 -3.79 0.43
C ILE A 260 -0.96 -4.12 -0.76
N PHE A 261 -1.51 -3.09 -1.38
CA PHE A 261 -2.41 -3.16 -2.52
C PHE A 261 -1.76 -2.57 -3.77
N LYS A 262 -2.19 -3.05 -4.94
CA LYS A 262 -1.86 -2.43 -6.23
C LYS A 262 -2.60 -1.09 -6.36
N THR A 263 -1.88 0.00 -6.67
CA THR A 263 -2.42 1.37 -6.55
C THR A 263 -3.77 1.58 -7.23
N GLY A 264 -4.69 2.23 -6.51
CA GLY A 264 -6.05 2.55 -6.97
C GLY A 264 -7.02 1.38 -7.00
N THR A 265 -6.64 0.20 -6.47
CA THR A 265 -7.47 -1.02 -6.48
C THR A 265 -7.78 -1.54 -5.07
N LYS A 266 -8.40 -2.71 -4.97
CA LYS A 266 -8.48 -3.53 -3.74
C LYS A 266 -7.78 -4.89 -3.90
N GLU A 267 -6.92 -5.01 -4.91
CA GLU A 267 -6.12 -6.20 -5.18
C GLU A 267 -4.97 -6.23 -4.18
N SER A 268 -5.12 -7.02 -3.11
CA SER A 268 -4.04 -7.24 -2.13
C SER A 268 -2.93 -8.06 -2.78
N VAL A 269 -1.69 -7.62 -2.60
CA VAL A 269 -0.49 -8.18 -3.23
C VAL A 269 0.35 -8.93 -2.19
N LYS A 270 0.52 -8.35 -1.00
CA LYS A 270 1.22 -8.96 0.13
C LYS A 270 0.77 -8.30 1.43
N SER A 271 0.75 -9.06 2.52
CA SER A 271 0.53 -8.53 3.87
C SER A 271 1.71 -8.93 4.75
N VAL A 272 2.16 -8.03 5.62
CA VAL A 272 3.32 -8.22 6.50
C VAL A 272 3.11 -7.56 7.85
N ARG A 273 3.80 -8.05 8.88
CA ARG A 273 3.86 -7.48 10.22
C ARG A 273 5.28 -7.03 10.53
N THR A 274 5.43 -5.90 11.22
CA THR A 274 6.75 -5.28 11.52
C THR A 274 7.47 -5.91 12.71
N TYR A 275 6.75 -6.49 13.67
CA TYR A 275 7.27 -6.99 14.94
C TYR A 275 8.09 -5.97 15.75
N GLY A 276 7.79 -4.68 15.59
CA GLY A 276 8.51 -3.58 16.23
C GLY A 276 9.84 -3.19 15.57
N ASP A 277 10.16 -3.72 14.38
CA ASP A 277 11.39 -3.36 13.63
C ASP A 277 11.10 -3.19 12.12
N THR A 278 12.15 -3.04 11.33
CA THR A 278 12.12 -2.79 9.89
C THR A 278 11.89 -4.09 9.13
N VAL A 279 10.68 -4.28 8.59
CA VAL A 279 10.38 -5.40 7.71
C VAL A 279 10.78 -5.09 6.26
N PHE A 280 11.52 -6.00 5.64
CA PHE A 280 11.86 -5.96 4.22
C PHE A 280 10.89 -6.82 3.42
N VAL A 281 10.36 -6.26 2.33
CA VAL A 281 9.36 -6.87 1.45
C VAL A 281 9.86 -6.76 0.02
N TYR A 282 9.77 -7.86 -0.75
CA TYR A 282 9.92 -7.81 -2.20
C TYR A 282 8.58 -7.56 -2.88
N LEU A 283 8.53 -6.61 -3.80
CA LEU A 283 7.43 -6.31 -4.71
C LEU A 283 8.00 -6.08 -6.11
N PRO A 284 7.37 -6.57 -7.19
CA PRO A 284 7.76 -6.22 -8.56
C PRO A 284 7.79 -4.70 -8.81
N ALA A 285 8.53 -4.24 -9.82
CA ALA A 285 8.54 -2.83 -10.18
C ALA A 285 7.14 -2.31 -10.53
N GLY A 286 6.71 -1.24 -9.84
CA GLY A 286 5.34 -0.75 -9.91
C GLY A 286 5.01 0.27 -8.83
N THR A 287 3.73 0.54 -8.65
CA THR A 287 3.21 1.51 -7.66
C THR A 287 2.16 0.85 -6.78
N TYR A 288 2.30 1.03 -5.47
CA TYR A 288 1.50 0.35 -4.44
C TYR A 288 0.89 1.34 -3.44
N ASP A 289 -0.29 1.00 -2.94
CA ASP A 289 -0.97 1.70 -1.84
C ASP A 289 -0.96 0.79 -0.60
N LEU A 290 -0.66 1.34 0.57
CA LEU A 290 -0.49 0.60 1.82
C LEU A 290 -1.53 1.05 2.85
N THR A 291 -2.13 0.10 3.57
CA THR A 291 -2.89 0.36 4.80
C THR A 291 -2.13 -0.23 5.98
N VAL A 292 -1.67 0.64 6.88
CA VAL A 292 -0.77 0.35 7.99
C VAL A 292 -1.54 0.55 9.30
N ASN A 293 -1.80 -0.55 10.01
CA ASN A 293 -2.62 -0.58 11.22
C ASN A 293 -1.70 -0.85 12.40
N PRO A 294 -1.66 -0.02 13.46
CA PRO A 294 -0.85 -0.30 14.63
C PRO A 294 -1.49 -1.46 15.40
N LEU A 295 -0.66 -2.36 15.93
CA LEU A 295 -1.12 -3.50 16.75
C LEU A 295 -1.06 -3.20 18.26
N GLU A 296 -0.36 -2.13 18.63
CA GLU A 296 -0.31 -1.55 19.96
C GLU A 296 -1.01 -0.18 19.96
N ASN A 297 -1.47 0.27 21.15
CA ASN A 297 -2.14 1.57 21.32
C ASN A 297 -3.43 1.70 20.50
N SER A 298 -4.50 1.02 20.93
CA SER A 298 -5.80 0.87 20.23
C SER A 298 -6.50 2.16 19.78
N ASP A 299 -6.13 3.30 20.36
CA ASP A 299 -6.75 4.60 20.08
C ASP A 299 -6.12 5.29 18.86
N ILE A 300 -5.03 4.73 18.31
CA ILE A 300 -4.32 5.25 17.14
C ILE A 300 -5.03 4.79 15.85
N SER A 301 -5.39 5.76 15.00
CA SER A 301 -5.99 5.50 13.69
C SER A 301 -4.99 4.87 12.71
N ASN A 302 -5.46 4.04 11.78
CA ASN A 302 -4.60 3.47 10.76
C ASN A 302 -4.14 4.52 9.73
N VAL A 303 -2.91 4.35 9.24
CA VAL A 303 -2.31 5.22 8.23
C VAL A 303 -2.47 4.58 6.86
N ASN A 304 -2.92 5.37 5.89
CA ASN A 304 -2.96 4.97 4.50
C ASN A 304 -1.90 5.76 3.73
N ILE A 305 -1.09 5.07 2.92
CA ILE A 305 0.00 5.66 2.14
C ILE A 305 -0.21 5.24 0.69
N THR A 306 -0.53 6.18 -0.19
CA THR A 306 -0.73 5.93 -1.62
C THR A 306 0.55 6.21 -2.42
N GLY A 307 0.65 5.62 -3.61
CA GLY A 307 1.69 6.01 -4.58
C GLY A 307 3.12 5.58 -4.23
N VAL A 308 3.31 4.46 -3.51
CA VAL A 308 4.65 3.95 -3.18
C VAL A 308 5.24 3.23 -4.40
N GLU A 309 6.14 3.92 -5.11
CA GLU A 309 6.94 3.33 -6.19
C GLU A 309 7.96 2.31 -5.64
N CYS A 310 8.06 1.15 -6.30
CA CYS A 310 9.04 0.09 -6.03
C CYS A 310 9.82 -0.24 -7.31
N PHE A 311 11.07 -0.72 -7.17
CA PHE A 311 12.03 -0.88 -8.27
C PHE A 311 12.84 -2.17 -8.10
N GLU A 312 13.17 -2.87 -9.19
CA GLU A 312 13.92 -4.14 -9.15
C GLU A 312 15.28 -4.02 -8.41
N GLU A 313 16.08 -3.01 -8.76
CA GLU A 313 17.49 -2.88 -8.31
C GLU A 313 17.70 -1.89 -7.15
N LYS A 314 16.63 -1.36 -6.54
CA LYS A 314 16.74 -0.29 -5.52
C LYS A 314 15.77 -0.51 -4.37
N VAL A 315 16.32 -0.60 -3.16
CA VAL A 315 15.54 -0.55 -1.92
C VAL A 315 14.92 0.85 -1.71
N VAL A 316 13.62 0.87 -1.43
CA VAL A 316 12.85 2.05 -1.07
C VAL A 316 12.55 1.98 0.42
N HIS A 317 12.97 3.00 1.17
CA HIS A 317 12.75 3.07 2.61
C HIS A 317 11.52 3.91 2.92
N LYS A 318 10.63 3.40 3.78
CA LYS A 318 9.46 4.13 4.31
C LYS A 318 9.40 3.99 5.83
N THR A 319 9.53 5.12 6.52
CA THR A 319 9.13 5.25 7.91
C THR A 319 7.67 5.71 7.96
N ILE A 320 6.82 4.96 8.67
CA ILE A 320 5.41 5.25 8.87
C ILE A 320 5.26 5.82 10.27
N SER A 321 5.03 7.12 10.37
CA SER A 321 4.69 7.75 11.64
C SER A 321 3.18 7.78 11.83
N PHE A 322 2.74 7.30 12.98
CA PHE A 322 1.36 7.42 13.46
C PHE A 322 1.09 8.73 14.22
N ASP A 323 2.10 9.60 14.34
CA ASP A 323 1.98 10.88 15.05
C ASP A 323 1.13 11.86 14.23
N GLY A 324 -0.17 11.91 14.58
CA GLY A 324 -1.18 12.77 13.98
C GLY A 324 -0.73 14.22 13.93
N SER A 325 -0.28 14.63 12.75
CA SER A 325 0.41 15.88 12.50
C SER A 325 -0.60 17.02 12.45
N LYS A 326 -0.48 17.94 13.41
CA LYS A 326 -1.49 18.99 13.62
C LYS A 326 -1.29 20.13 12.63
N MET A 327 -2.18 20.20 11.64
CA MET A 327 -2.31 21.38 10.80
C MET A 327 -3.33 22.34 11.41
N THR A 328 -3.01 23.62 11.52
CA THR A 328 -3.98 24.67 11.84
C THR A 328 -4.24 25.54 10.62
N VAL A 329 -5.51 25.91 10.41
CA VAL A 329 -5.93 26.82 9.35
C VAL A 329 -6.55 28.06 9.95
N ASN A 330 -5.91 29.21 9.74
CA ASN A 330 -6.39 30.54 10.12
C ASN A 330 -6.95 31.27 8.89
N VAL A 331 -8.16 31.80 8.99
CA VAL A 331 -8.81 32.54 7.89
C VAL A 331 -9.28 33.90 8.40
N THR A 332 -8.83 34.95 7.73
CA THR A 332 -9.13 36.35 8.06
C THR A 332 -9.64 37.11 6.84
N ASN A 333 -10.24 38.28 7.07
CA ASN A 333 -10.66 39.24 6.05
C ASN A 333 -10.33 40.64 6.56
N ASN A 334 -9.49 41.39 5.83
CA ASN A 334 -8.92 42.66 6.28
C ASN A 334 -8.27 42.59 7.69
N GLY A 335 -7.75 41.42 8.09
CA GLY A 335 -7.16 41.16 9.41
C GLY A 335 -8.11 40.65 10.50
N GLU A 336 -9.44 40.68 10.29
CA GLU A 336 -10.42 40.15 11.25
C GLU A 336 -10.77 38.68 10.95
N GLY A 337 -11.00 37.85 11.98
CA GLY A 337 -11.30 36.42 11.81
C GLY A 337 -12.58 36.17 11.00
N TRP A 338 -12.49 35.36 9.94
CA TRP A 338 -13.57 35.21 8.95
C TRP A 338 -14.09 33.77 8.80
N ASP A 339 -15.37 33.65 8.46
CA ASP A 339 -16.07 32.38 8.29
C ASP A 339 -15.91 31.84 6.87
N ALA A 340 -15.37 30.63 6.76
CA ALA A 340 -15.02 29.96 5.51
C ALA A 340 -15.22 28.44 5.64
N VAL A 341 -15.39 27.77 4.50
CA VAL A 341 -15.25 26.31 4.41
C VAL A 341 -13.84 26.00 3.95
N VAL A 342 -13.17 25.07 4.63
CA VAL A 342 -11.84 24.56 4.29
C VAL A 342 -11.99 23.11 3.88
N ASN A 343 -11.52 22.78 2.67
CA ASN A 343 -11.42 21.42 2.16
C ASN A 343 -9.94 21.07 1.98
N ILE A 344 -9.54 19.90 2.48
CA ILE A 344 -8.16 19.38 2.37
C ILE A 344 -8.20 18.14 1.48
N PHE A 345 -7.24 18.03 0.57
CA PHE A 345 -7.08 16.93 -0.39
C PHE A 345 -5.65 16.40 -0.31
N GLU A 346 -5.45 15.07 -0.34
CA GLU A 346 -4.12 14.48 -0.56
C GLU A 346 -3.64 14.82 -1.97
N LYS A 347 -2.33 14.99 -2.19
CA LYS A 347 -1.79 15.38 -3.50
C LYS A 347 -2.24 14.42 -4.61
N GLY A 348 -2.90 14.96 -5.63
CA GLY A 348 -3.44 14.19 -6.76
C GLY A 348 -4.82 13.55 -6.52
N SER A 349 -5.37 13.63 -5.31
CA SER A 349 -6.72 13.14 -4.99
C SER A 349 -7.79 14.19 -5.28
N ASN A 350 -8.84 13.80 -6.00
CA ASN A 350 -10.05 14.61 -6.17
C ASN A 350 -11.07 14.41 -5.02
N LYS A 351 -10.77 13.55 -4.04
CA LYS A 351 -11.62 13.31 -2.87
C LYS A 351 -11.06 14.07 -1.68
N SER A 352 -11.89 14.86 -1.01
CA SER A 352 -11.47 15.53 0.23
C SER A 352 -11.14 14.49 1.31
N PHE A 353 -9.96 14.66 1.92
CA PHE A 353 -9.49 13.92 3.08
C PHE A 353 -10.20 14.40 4.35
N ALA A 354 -10.21 15.72 4.57
CA ALA A 354 -10.90 16.37 5.68
C ALA A 354 -11.53 17.69 5.23
N SER A 355 -12.66 18.07 5.82
CA SER A 355 -13.36 19.32 5.56
C SER A 355 -13.98 19.87 6.85
N SER A 356 -13.94 21.20 7.02
CA SER A 356 -14.54 21.88 8.18
C SER A 356 -14.91 23.33 7.86
N ARG A 357 -15.69 23.96 8.74
CA ARG A 357 -16.05 25.38 8.68
C ARG A 357 -15.38 26.14 9.82
N THR A 358 -14.83 27.31 9.53
CA THR A 358 -14.00 28.06 10.49
C THR A 358 -14.82 28.76 11.58
N TYR A 359 -16.04 29.22 11.29
CA TYR A 359 -16.84 30.03 12.23
C TYR A 359 -16.04 31.21 12.83
N SER A 360 -15.19 31.86 12.01
CA SER A 360 -14.26 32.93 12.41
C SER A 360 -13.21 32.52 13.47
N LYS A 361 -12.80 31.24 13.50
CA LYS A 361 -11.76 30.71 14.39
C LYS A 361 -10.68 29.97 13.60
N VAL A 362 -9.50 29.86 14.22
CA VAL A 362 -8.46 28.90 13.79
C VAL A 362 -8.98 27.48 14.04
N ILE A 363 -8.93 26.63 13.01
CA ILE A 363 -9.36 25.23 13.09
C ILE A 363 -8.15 24.29 13.04
N PRO A 364 -8.00 23.36 13.99
CA PRO A 364 -7.05 22.27 13.89
C PRO A 364 -7.60 21.12 13.03
N PHE A 365 -6.72 20.47 12.29
CA PHE A 365 -6.91 19.22 11.59
C PHE A 365 -5.78 18.27 11.99
N GLU A 366 -6.12 17.02 12.29
CA GLU A 366 -5.13 15.96 12.52
C GLU A 366 -4.98 15.21 11.20
N LEU A 367 -3.77 15.26 10.62
CA LEU A 367 -3.43 14.71 9.31
C LEU A 367 -2.26 13.71 9.45
N ASN A 368 -2.10 12.83 8.47
CA ASN A 368 -0.88 12.03 8.36
C ASN A 368 0.27 12.92 7.82
N PRO A 369 1.55 12.59 8.08
CA PRO A 369 2.65 13.24 7.37
C PRO A 369 2.52 13.03 5.86
N GLY A 370 2.63 14.08 5.06
CA GLY A 370 2.35 14.01 3.62
C GLY A 370 2.28 15.36 2.92
N VAL A 371 1.83 15.34 1.67
CA VAL A 371 1.65 16.54 0.82
C VAL A 371 0.16 16.71 0.52
N TYR A 372 -0.36 17.89 0.82
CA TYR A 372 -1.78 18.21 0.69
C TYR A 372 -2.02 19.44 -0.20
N ASP A 373 -3.15 19.45 -0.90
CA ASP A 373 -3.69 20.64 -1.54
C ASP A 373 -4.91 21.13 -0.73
N ILE A 374 -4.97 22.43 -0.45
CA ILE A 374 -5.99 23.03 0.44
C ILE A 374 -6.82 24.03 -0.35
N GLU A 375 -8.14 23.91 -0.25
CA GLU A 375 -9.11 24.86 -0.82
C GLU A 375 -9.86 25.56 0.31
N ILE A 376 -9.72 26.89 0.38
CA ILE A 376 -10.41 27.75 1.34
C ILE A 376 -11.46 28.54 0.57
N THR A 377 -12.74 28.40 0.92
CA THR A 377 -13.85 29.15 0.30
C THR A 377 -14.51 30.03 1.34
N ALA A 378 -14.40 31.35 1.18
CA ALA A 378 -15.08 32.30 2.05
C ALA A 378 -16.60 32.14 2.00
N LEU A 379 -17.24 32.36 3.15
CA LEU A 379 -18.67 32.61 3.23
C LEU A 379 -18.95 34.11 3.23
N VAL A 380 -20.13 34.50 2.74
CA VAL A 380 -20.63 35.89 2.62
C VAL A 380 -19.86 36.81 1.65
N ILE A 381 -18.57 36.57 1.37
CA ILE A 381 -17.80 37.33 0.38
C ILE A 381 -18.27 37.02 -1.05
N GLU A 382 -18.37 38.06 -1.88
CA GLU A 382 -18.61 38.03 -3.33
C GLU A 382 -17.35 38.47 -4.10
N GLY A 383 -17.24 38.15 -5.39
CA GLY A 383 -16.08 38.48 -6.22
C GLY A 383 -15.35 37.27 -6.80
N LYS A 384 -14.24 37.51 -7.52
CA LYS A 384 -13.56 36.47 -8.30
C LYS A 384 -12.71 35.50 -7.46
N ASP A 385 -12.07 35.98 -6.39
CA ASP A 385 -11.13 35.20 -5.58
C ASP A 385 -11.78 34.61 -4.30
N ARG A 386 -13.10 34.41 -4.31
CA ARG A 386 -13.85 33.88 -3.15
C ARG A 386 -13.35 32.49 -2.69
N THR A 387 -12.80 31.71 -3.61
CA THR A 387 -12.16 30.42 -3.33
C THR A 387 -10.67 30.53 -3.64
N HIS A 388 -9.84 30.34 -2.63
CA HIS A 388 -8.39 30.30 -2.73
C HIS A 388 -7.89 28.85 -2.65
N LYS A 389 -6.83 28.54 -3.41
CA LYS A 389 -6.16 27.23 -3.35
C LYS A 389 -4.69 27.41 -3.00
N ILE A 390 -4.21 26.56 -2.09
CA ILE A 390 -2.81 26.48 -1.67
C ILE A 390 -2.36 25.05 -2.00
N GLU A 391 -1.44 24.92 -2.95
CA GLU A 391 -0.97 23.62 -3.43
C GLU A 391 0.35 23.22 -2.78
N ASN A 392 0.59 21.91 -2.67
CA ASN A 392 1.83 21.29 -2.19
C ASN A 392 2.18 21.67 -0.74
N VAL A 393 1.18 21.71 0.13
CA VAL A 393 1.35 21.93 1.57
C VAL A 393 1.92 20.67 2.20
N GLU A 394 3.24 20.65 2.36
CA GLU A 394 3.94 19.63 3.16
C GLU A 394 3.55 19.72 4.64
N VAL A 395 3.14 18.60 5.22
CA VAL A 395 2.79 18.40 6.63
C VAL A 395 3.74 17.35 7.20
N THR A 396 4.37 17.66 8.33
CA THR A 396 5.33 16.80 9.03
C THR A 396 4.96 16.70 10.52
N GLY A 397 5.65 15.86 11.28
CA GLY A 397 5.40 15.67 12.72
C GLY A 397 5.51 16.93 13.59
N GLU A 398 6.18 18.00 13.12
CA GLU A 398 6.19 19.31 13.79
C GLU A 398 4.85 20.07 13.66
N GLY A 399 3.92 19.58 12.83
CA GLY A 399 2.67 20.24 12.48
C GLY A 399 2.82 21.24 11.34
N LYS A 400 1.76 22.01 11.07
CA LYS A 400 1.75 23.02 10.00
C LYS A 400 0.77 24.15 10.30
N ASN A 401 1.19 25.40 10.18
CA ASN A 401 0.27 26.54 10.21
C ASN A 401 0.02 27.05 8.79
N VAL A 402 -1.25 27.23 8.44
CA VAL A 402 -1.70 27.73 7.14
C VAL A 402 -2.58 28.94 7.38
N GLU A 403 -2.25 30.07 6.77
CA GLU A 403 -2.99 31.32 6.94
C GLU A 403 -3.45 31.87 5.59
N HIS A 404 -4.66 32.42 5.56
CA HIS A 404 -5.16 33.17 4.42
C HIS A 404 -5.97 34.39 4.86
N ASN A 405 -5.57 35.58 4.41
CA ASN A 405 -6.29 36.82 4.62
C ASN A 405 -6.94 37.29 3.30
N TYR A 406 -8.26 37.23 3.24
CA TYR A 406 -9.04 37.93 2.21
C TYR A 406 -8.87 39.44 2.34
N GLN A 407 -8.95 40.16 1.22
CA GLN A 407 -9.09 41.61 1.21
C GLN A 407 -10.41 41.97 0.52
N THR A 408 -11.25 42.75 1.19
CA THR A 408 -12.58 43.12 0.70
C THR A 408 -12.94 44.56 1.02
N GLY A 409 -13.81 45.15 0.19
CA GLY A 409 -14.45 46.42 0.47
C GLY A 409 -15.97 46.32 0.29
N THR A 410 -16.69 47.20 0.98
CA THR A 410 -18.16 47.31 0.85
C THR A 410 -18.52 48.17 -0.35
N ALA A 411 -19.50 47.74 -1.14
CA ALA A 411 -20.17 48.58 -2.14
C ALA A 411 -21.65 48.75 -1.80
N LEU A 412 -22.12 50.00 -1.78
CA LEU A 412 -23.48 50.43 -1.53
C LEU A 412 -24.06 51.04 -2.82
N ILE A 413 -24.76 50.23 -3.61
CA ILE A 413 -25.28 50.67 -4.92
C ILE A 413 -26.79 50.88 -4.85
N GLY A 414 -27.25 52.09 -5.15
CA GLY A 414 -28.64 52.50 -5.07
C GLY A 414 -29.22 53.04 -6.37
N ALA A 415 -30.53 53.28 -6.39
CA ALA A 415 -31.25 53.87 -7.51
C ALA A 415 -32.37 54.82 -7.04
N LYS A 416 -32.47 56.00 -7.66
CA LYS A 416 -33.54 56.99 -7.42
C LYS A 416 -34.04 57.64 -8.71
N SER A 417 -35.24 58.23 -8.67
CA SER A 417 -35.82 59.02 -9.75
C SER A 417 -36.80 60.06 -9.19
N GLY A 418 -36.85 61.26 -9.76
CA GLY A 418 -37.66 62.37 -9.21
C GLY A 418 -37.29 62.84 -7.79
N GLY A 419 -36.22 62.27 -7.20
CA GLY A 419 -35.84 62.43 -5.79
C GLY A 419 -36.12 61.19 -4.93
N GLU A 420 -37.05 60.32 -5.34
CA GLU A 420 -37.49 59.14 -4.58
C GLU A 420 -36.68 57.88 -4.91
N LEU A 421 -36.50 56.99 -3.93
CA LEU A 421 -35.84 55.69 -4.11
C LEU A 421 -36.69 54.72 -4.95
N ILE A 422 -36.09 54.02 -5.92
CA ILE A 422 -36.81 53.14 -6.86
C ILE A 422 -36.33 51.69 -6.84
N ASP A 423 -37.21 50.79 -7.29
CA ASP A 423 -36.84 49.41 -7.65
C ASP A 423 -35.88 49.39 -8.86
N ALA A 424 -34.73 48.76 -8.69
CA ALA A 424 -33.78 48.46 -9.75
C ALA A 424 -33.12 47.09 -9.51
N THR A 425 -32.65 46.43 -10.57
CA THR A 425 -31.65 45.35 -10.43
C THR A 425 -30.25 45.96 -10.50
N VAL A 426 -29.38 45.57 -9.59
CA VAL A 426 -27.93 45.84 -9.65
C VAL A 426 -27.24 44.52 -9.99
N ASN A 427 -26.35 44.54 -10.99
CA ASN A 427 -25.50 43.42 -11.36
C ASN A 427 -24.05 43.91 -11.48
N ILE A 428 -23.13 43.24 -10.80
CA ILE A 428 -21.72 43.61 -10.71
C ILE A 428 -20.90 42.57 -11.48
N ILE A 429 -20.14 43.04 -12.46
CA ILE A 429 -19.32 42.24 -13.36
C ILE A 429 -17.85 42.52 -13.04
N ASP A 430 -17.09 41.48 -12.75
CA ASP A 430 -15.63 41.57 -12.61
C ASP A 430 -14.99 41.86 -13.97
N VAL A 431 -14.21 42.94 -14.06
CA VAL A 431 -13.65 43.42 -15.33
C VAL A 431 -12.60 42.45 -15.90
N SER A 432 -11.88 41.72 -15.04
CA SER A 432 -10.82 40.81 -15.46
C SER A 432 -11.34 39.49 -16.06
N THR A 433 -12.50 39.02 -15.60
CA THR A 433 -13.10 37.74 -16.01
C THR A 433 -14.34 37.90 -16.88
N GLY A 434 -14.94 39.10 -16.94
CA GLY A 434 -16.20 39.38 -17.64
C GLY A 434 -17.43 38.69 -17.04
N LYS A 435 -17.32 38.11 -15.83
CA LYS A 435 -18.39 37.34 -15.17
C LYS A 435 -19.17 38.22 -14.19
N SER A 436 -20.48 38.00 -14.11
CA SER A 436 -21.26 38.47 -12.95
C SER A 436 -20.76 37.76 -11.70
N VAL A 437 -20.37 38.55 -10.69
CA VAL A 437 -19.87 38.05 -9.39
C VAL A 437 -20.80 38.36 -8.23
N ALA A 438 -21.70 39.32 -8.40
CA ALA A 438 -22.71 39.72 -7.42
C ALA A 438 -23.94 40.31 -8.13
N SER A 439 -25.14 40.09 -7.57
CA SER A 439 -26.35 40.76 -8.04
C SER A 439 -27.41 40.87 -6.95
N SER A 440 -28.17 41.97 -6.95
CA SER A 440 -29.22 42.21 -5.96
C SER A 440 -30.31 43.14 -6.53
N ARG A 441 -31.29 43.49 -5.69
CA ARG A 441 -32.33 44.47 -6.00
C ARG A 441 -32.35 45.59 -4.97
N THR A 442 -32.46 46.82 -5.49
CA THR A 442 -32.91 47.96 -4.70
C THR A 442 -34.44 47.98 -4.67
N TYR A 443 -35.01 48.66 -3.67
CA TYR A 443 -36.45 48.92 -3.57
C TYR A 443 -36.71 50.37 -3.13
N THR A 444 -37.97 50.73 -2.91
CA THR A 444 -38.39 52.09 -2.49
C THR A 444 -38.17 52.39 -0.99
N LYS A 445 -37.22 51.74 -0.31
CA LYS A 445 -36.93 51.92 1.13
C LYS A 445 -35.44 52.02 1.36
N GLU A 446 -35.04 52.95 2.23
CA GLU A 446 -33.63 53.19 2.61
C GLU A 446 -32.94 51.93 3.16
N THR A 447 -33.68 51.11 3.94
CA THR A 447 -33.18 49.83 4.47
C THR A 447 -32.91 48.75 3.42
N SER A 448 -33.14 49.04 2.14
CA SER A 448 -32.88 48.13 1.02
C SER A 448 -32.44 48.87 -0.27
N ASN A 449 -32.04 50.13 -0.16
CA ASN A 449 -31.57 50.98 -1.26
C ASN A 449 -30.76 52.15 -0.66
N PRO A 450 -29.42 52.15 -0.75
CA PRO A 450 -28.58 51.26 -1.55
C PRO A 450 -28.59 49.78 -1.12
N SER A 451 -28.40 48.87 -2.09
CA SER A 451 -28.09 47.46 -1.84
C SER A 451 -26.62 47.33 -1.44
N LYS A 452 -26.35 46.56 -0.36
CA LYS A 452 -24.99 46.26 0.09
C LYS A 452 -24.43 45.00 -0.57
N PHE A 453 -23.18 45.11 -1.02
CA PHE A 453 -22.32 44.04 -1.51
C PHE A 453 -21.00 44.05 -0.73
N ILE A 454 -20.33 42.91 -0.61
CA ILE A 454 -19.02 42.78 0.06
C ILE A 454 -18.06 42.03 -0.87
N LEU A 455 -17.22 42.80 -1.56
CA LEU A 455 -16.50 42.36 -2.75
C LEU A 455 -15.01 42.18 -2.47
N THR A 456 -14.39 41.15 -3.07
CA THR A 456 -12.93 41.06 -3.19
C THR A 456 -12.34 42.31 -3.85
N THR A 457 -11.07 42.62 -3.58
CA THR A 457 -10.37 43.72 -4.25
C THR A 457 -10.33 43.54 -5.77
N GLY A 458 -10.60 44.61 -6.54
CA GLY A 458 -10.57 44.57 -8.00
C GLY A 458 -11.40 45.67 -8.67
N ASP A 459 -11.42 45.63 -10.00
CA ASP A 459 -12.19 46.53 -10.87
C ASP A 459 -13.49 45.87 -11.34
N TYR A 460 -14.60 46.61 -11.27
CA TYR A 460 -15.94 46.12 -11.54
C TYR A 460 -16.74 47.06 -12.47
N GLU A 461 -17.40 46.50 -13.49
CA GLU A 461 -18.51 47.19 -14.17
C GLU A 461 -19.80 46.92 -13.38
N VAL A 462 -20.47 48.00 -12.97
CA VAL A 462 -21.78 47.93 -12.32
C VAL A 462 -22.85 48.32 -13.34
N ILE A 463 -23.78 47.39 -13.59
CA ILE A 463 -24.97 47.62 -14.39
C ILE A 463 -26.17 47.76 -13.44
N VAL A 464 -26.73 48.96 -13.38
CA VAL A 464 -28.02 49.22 -12.72
C VAL A 464 -29.10 49.32 -13.79
N LYS A 465 -30.25 48.69 -13.57
CA LYS A 465 -31.38 48.72 -14.50
C LYS A 465 -32.69 48.96 -13.75
N ALA A 466 -33.36 50.06 -14.07
CA ALA A 466 -34.60 50.46 -13.41
C ALA A 466 -35.77 49.53 -13.76
N LEU A 467 -36.69 49.38 -12.79
CA LEU A 467 -37.89 48.55 -12.89
C LEU A 467 -39.16 49.43 -12.78
N LYS A 468 -40.33 48.77 -12.72
CA LYS A 468 -41.66 49.40 -12.56
C LYS A 468 -41.88 50.54 -13.57
N GLN A 469 -42.05 51.78 -13.11
CA GLN A 469 -42.40 52.93 -13.95
C GLN A 469 -41.23 53.38 -14.86
N ASN A 470 -39.99 53.14 -14.44
CA ASN A 470 -38.77 53.52 -15.17
C ASN A 470 -38.18 52.34 -15.99
N LYS A 471 -38.98 51.29 -16.21
CA LYS A 471 -38.56 50.03 -16.85
C LYS A 471 -37.99 50.26 -18.26
N GLY A 472 -36.71 49.95 -18.41
CA GLY A 472 -36.00 50.00 -19.69
C GLY A 472 -34.77 50.90 -19.66
N GLN A 473 -34.73 51.85 -18.72
CA GLN A 473 -33.55 52.67 -18.47
C GLN A 473 -32.45 51.84 -17.80
N ILE A 474 -31.20 52.07 -18.21
CA ILE A 474 -30.00 51.37 -17.72
C ILE A 474 -28.93 52.43 -17.44
N GLN A 475 -28.27 52.32 -16.29
CA GLN A 475 -27.08 53.09 -15.95
C GLN A 475 -25.89 52.14 -15.81
N LYS A 476 -24.75 52.52 -16.38
CA LYS A 476 -23.48 51.79 -16.29
C LYS A 476 -22.40 52.68 -15.68
N PHE A 477 -21.54 52.12 -14.85
CA PHE A 477 -20.31 52.77 -14.40
C PHE A 477 -19.28 51.74 -13.93
N ASN A 478 -18.02 52.13 -13.93
CA ASN A 478 -16.94 51.34 -13.32
C ASN A 478 -16.73 51.79 -11.87
N MET A 479 -16.27 50.86 -11.02
CA MET A 479 -15.75 51.14 -9.69
C MET A 479 -14.55 50.23 -9.40
N THR A 480 -13.62 50.72 -8.59
CA THR A 480 -12.50 49.95 -8.04
C THR A 480 -12.75 49.76 -6.55
N ILE A 481 -12.47 48.56 -6.03
CA ILE A 481 -12.60 48.22 -4.60
C ILE A 481 -11.23 47.78 -4.07
N ASN A 482 -10.77 48.41 -2.99
CA ASN A 482 -9.56 48.04 -2.24
C ASN A 482 -9.93 47.44 -0.86
N GLY A 483 -8.94 46.87 -0.16
CA GLY A 483 -9.15 46.27 1.16
C GLY A 483 -9.53 47.32 2.21
N GLY A 484 -10.71 47.17 2.82
CA GLY A 484 -11.27 48.12 3.78
C GLY A 484 -12.09 49.27 3.18
N ASP A 485 -12.21 49.37 1.85
CA ASP A 485 -12.97 50.45 1.21
C ASP A 485 -14.47 50.41 1.53
N ASN A 486 -15.11 51.57 1.46
CA ASN A 486 -16.57 51.70 1.44
C ASN A 486 -16.98 52.65 0.29
N PHE A 487 -17.46 52.07 -0.82
CA PHE A 487 -17.90 52.78 -2.02
C PHE A 487 -19.43 52.93 -2.01
N GLU A 488 -19.95 54.16 -2.14
CA GLU A 488 -21.40 54.38 -2.28
C GLU A 488 -21.76 55.12 -3.57
N LYS A 489 -22.80 54.65 -4.27
CA LYS A 489 -23.33 55.32 -5.46
C LYS A 489 -24.81 55.03 -5.69
N ILE A 490 -25.64 56.05 -5.48
CA ILE A 490 -27.06 56.04 -5.87
C ILE A 490 -27.20 56.66 -7.26
N VAL A 491 -27.47 55.85 -8.29
CA VAL A 491 -27.72 56.36 -9.64
C VAL A 491 -29.07 57.08 -9.71
N THR A 492 -29.15 58.12 -10.55
CA THR A 492 -30.39 58.88 -10.78
C THR A 492 -30.92 58.63 -12.19
N TYR A 493 -32.23 58.53 -12.30
CA TYR A 493 -33.02 58.27 -13.50
C TYR A 493 -34.03 59.39 -13.75
#